data_AF-A0A9Q3V528-F1
#
_entry.id   AF-A0A9Q3V528-F1
#
_cell.length_a   1.000
_cell.length_b   1.000
_cell.length_c   1.000
_cell.angle_alpha   90.00
_cell.angle_beta   90.00
_cell.angle_gamma   90.00
#
_symmetry.space_group_name_H-M   'P 1'
#
loop_
_entity.id
_entity.type
_entity.pdbx_description
1 polymer ?
#
loop_
_entity_poly.entity_id
_entity_poly.type
_entity_poly.pdbx_seq_one_letter_code
_entity_poly.pdbx_strand_id
1 'polypeptide(L)'
;MEQIYIKVAFCQKCSGYHASTYADSSQKNNPEIIDHYFYHGEPYFTLNPSSFSKAEQLEYTTIKTIPLKEHKKNDHKYCGCKKKIKAVFVTQKINFSESSTITPKYEDVSEVEIYFRDIYRLSYNFH
;
A
#
# COMPACT_ATOMS: atom_id res chain seq x y z
N MET A 1 9.88 24.05 -23.58
CA MET A 1 10.24 22.70 -23.09
C MET A 1 9.11 22.24 -22.18
N GLU A 2 8.50 21.11 -22.50
CA GLU A 2 7.45 20.51 -21.67
C GLU A 2 7.97 20.22 -20.26
N GLN A 3 7.12 20.41 -19.26
CA GLN A 3 7.48 20.14 -17.88
C GLN A 3 7.29 18.66 -17.58
N ILE A 4 8.39 17.95 -17.41
CA ILE A 4 8.40 16.51 -17.10
C ILE A 4 8.24 16.34 -15.59
N TYR A 5 7.35 15.44 -15.20
CA TYR A 5 7.06 15.12 -13.80
C TYR A 5 7.45 13.69 -13.49
N ILE A 6 7.98 13.48 -12.29
CA ILE A 6 8.36 12.17 -11.79
C ILE A 6 7.70 11.92 -10.43
N LYS A 7 7.44 10.65 -10.13
CA LYS A 7 6.99 10.17 -8.83
C LYS A 7 8.21 9.75 -8.02
N VAL A 8 8.27 10.19 -6.77
CA VAL A 8 9.40 9.94 -5.87
C VAL A 8 8.88 9.40 -4.55
N ALA A 9 9.45 8.30 -4.10
CA ALA A 9 9.15 7.66 -2.83
C ALA A 9 10.03 8.27 -1.72
N PHE A 10 9.53 9.32 -1.07
CA PHE A 10 10.25 10.05 -0.01
C PHE A 10 10.13 9.37 1.35
N CYS A 11 11.25 9.23 2.04
CA CYS A 11 11.32 8.81 3.44
C CYS A 11 11.04 10.00 4.37
N GLN A 12 9.99 9.90 5.19
CA GLN A 12 9.66 10.93 6.18
C GLN A 12 10.69 11.05 7.32
N LYS A 13 11.50 10.01 7.56
CA LYS A 13 12.46 9.99 8.68
C LYS A 13 13.78 10.69 8.37
N CYS A 14 14.31 10.53 7.15
CA CYS A 14 15.63 11.05 6.78
C CYS A 14 15.59 12.09 5.65
N SER A 15 14.40 12.47 5.19
CA SER A 15 14.18 13.44 4.11
C SER A 15 14.83 13.08 2.76
N GLY A 16 15.32 11.84 2.62
CA GLY A 16 15.83 11.30 1.37
C GLY A 16 14.79 10.45 0.64
N TYR A 17 15.09 9.98 -0.57
CA TYR A 17 14.19 9.13 -1.35
C TYR A 17 14.73 7.70 -1.54
N HIS A 18 13.82 6.75 -1.66
CA HIS A 18 14.14 5.33 -1.86
C HIS A 18 14.20 4.96 -3.35
N ALA A 19 13.24 5.44 -4.13
CA ALA A 19 13.14 5.20 -5.55
C ALA A 19 12.36 6.33 -6.22
N SER A 20 12.53 6.47 -7.52
CA SER A 20 11.81 7.41 -8.36
C SER A 20 11.45 6.76 -9.70
N THR A 21 10.40 7.25 -10.35
CA THR A 21 9.90 6.75 -11.64
C THR A 21 9.19 7.87 -12.39
N TYR A 22 8.95 7.72 -13.69
CA TYR A 22 8.10 8.63 -14.46
C TYR A 22 6.69 8.74 -13.86
N ALA A 23 6.10 9.94 -13.89
CA ALA A 23 4.76 10.15 -13.33
C ALA A 23 3.66 9.61 -14.26
N ASP A 24 3.82 9.83 -15.56
CA ASP A 24 2.92 9.38 -16.62
C ASP A 24 3.64 8.42 -17.58
N SER A 25 2.97 7.33 -17.92
CA SER A 25 3.40 6.32 -18.88
C SER A 25 3.72 6.89 -20.27
N SER A 26 3.05 7.96 -20.68
CA SER A 26 3.32 8.66 -21.95
C SER A 26 4.76 9.21 -22.00
N GLN A 27 5.33 9.55 -20.84
CA GLN A 27 6.65 10.16 -20.70
C GLN A 27 7.78 9.12 -20.57
N LYS A 28 7.47 7.82 -20.52
CA LYS A 28 8.46 6.75 -20.32
C LYS A 28 9.62 6.80 -21.31
N ASN A 29 9.32 7.10 -22.58
CA ASN A 29 10.31 7.17 -23.66
C ASN A 29 10.89 8.58 -23.86
N ASN A 30 10.62 9.51 -22.96
CA ASN A 30 11.18 10.85 -23.05
C ASN A 30 12.71 10.78 -22.85
N PRO A 31 13.52 11.41 -23.73
CA PRO A 31 14.97 11.39 -23.63
C PRO A 31 15.50 11.85 -22.25
N GLU A 32 14.87 12.83 -21.61
CA GLU A 32 15.32 13.31 -20.29
C GLU A 32 15.08 12.27 -19.18
N ILE A 33 14.04 11.45 -19.29
CA ILE A 33 13.74 10.36 -18.35
C ILE A 33 14.72 9.21 -18.56
N ILE A 34 15.00 8.87 -19.82
CA ILE A 34 15.95 7.82 -20.18
C ILE A 34 17.37 8.21 -19.72
N ASP A 35 17.79 9.45 -19.99
CA ASP A 35 19.06 10.00 -19.53
C ASP A 35 19.17 9.95 -18.00
N HIS A 36 18.11 10.35 -17.30
CA HIS A 36 18.09 10.29 -15.84
C HIS A 36 18.13 8.86 -15.29
N TYR A 37 17.49 7.91 -15.98
CA TYR A 37 17.60 6.47 -15.67
C TYR A 37 19.03 5.97 -15.87
N PHE A 38 19.72 6.34 -16.96
CA PHE A 38 21.11 5.94 -17.17
C PHE A 38 22.07 6.56 -16.16
N TYR A 39 21.77 7.76 -15.67
CA TYR A 39 22.59 8.44 -14.67
C TYR A 39 22.46 7.84 -13.26
N HIS A 40 21.24 7.49 -12.81
CA HIS A 40 21.01 6.95 -11.46
C HIS A 40 20.92 5.42 -11.38
N GLY A 41 20.26 4.81 -12.36
CA GLY A 41 19.95 3.39 -12.38
C GLY A 41 19.06 2.91 -11.23
N GLU A 42 18.83 1.61 -11.19
CA GLU A 42 18.16 0.97 -10.06
C GLU A 42 19.10 0.93 -8.83
N PRO A 43 18.59 1.11 -7.60
CA PRO A 43 17.17 1.20 -7.23
C PRO A 43 16.59 2.62 -7.25
N TYR A 44 17.41 3.64 -7.51
CA TYR A 44 17.05 5.03 -7.27
C TYR A 44 16.16 5.65 -8.34
N PHE A 45 16.31 5.24 -9.60
CA PHE A 45 15.38 5.53 -10.67
C PHE A 45 15.03 4.24 -11.40
N THR A 46 13.74 3.94 -11.55
CA THR A 46 13.27 2.73 -12.24
C THR A 46 12.26 3.08 -13.32
N LEU A 47 12.35 2.38 -14.45
CA LEU A 47 11.36 2.41 -15.51
C LEU A 47 10.29 1.31 -15.35
N ASN A 48 10.49 0.42 -14.38
CA ASN A 48 9.59 -0.68 -14.10
C ASN A 48 8.65 -0.32 -12.94
N PRO A 49 7.33 -0.23 -13.18
CA PRO A 49 6.36 0.08 -12.13
C PRO A 49 6.39 -0.89 -10.94
N SER A 50 6.69 -2.17 -11.19
CA SER A 50 6.76 -3.19 -10.14
C SER A 50 7.93 -2.97 -9.17
N SER A 51 9.07 -2.49 -9.67
CA SER A 51 10.22 -2.11 -8.83
C SER A 51 9.87 -0.91 -7.94
N PHE A 52 9.16 0.09 -8.49
CA PHE A 52 8.75 1.27 -7.73
C PHE A 52 7.71 0.94 -6.64
N SER A 53 6.76 0.05 -6.93
CA SER A 53 5.74 -0.38 -5.96
C SER A 53 6.33 -0.97 -4.69
N LYS A 54 7.49 -1.66 -4.78
CA LYS A 54 8.20 -2.16 -3.59
C LYS A 54 8.65 -1.02 -2.67
N ALA A 55 9.08 0.11 -3.24
CA ALA A 55 9.50 1.28 -2.46
C ALA A 55 8.31 2.03 -1.85
N GLU A 56 7.18 2.08 -2.56
CA GLU A 56 5.91 2.63 -2.05
C GLU A 56 5.42 1.89 -0.79
N GLN A 57 5.61 0.57 -0.74
CA GLN A 57 5.20 -0.26 0.39
C GLN A 57 6.09 -0.11 1.62
N LEU A 58 7.19 0.63 1.58
CA LEU A 58 8.06 0.82 2.74
C LEU A 58 7.40 1.72 3.81
N GLU A 59 7.63 1.42 5.09
CA GLU A 59 7.10 2.23 6.19
C GLU A 59 7.56 3.69 6.14
N TYR A 60 6.74 4.64 6.61
CA TYR A 60 7.07 6.07 6.66
C TYR A 60 7.55 6.63 5.31
N THR A 61 6.96 6.13 4.22
CA THR A 61 7.25 6.57 2.86
C THR A 61 6.03 7.29 2.30
N THR A 62 6.27 8.44 1.66
CA THR A 62 5.24 9.23 0.98
C THR A 62 5.61 9.41 -0.47
N ILE A 63 4.66 9.14 -1.37
CA ILE A 63 4.84 9.43 -2.78
C ILE A 63 4.56 10.91 -3.01
N LYS A 64 5.50 11.59 -3.67
CA LYS A 64 5.31 12.95 -4.17
C LYS A 64 5.57 12.97 -5.66
N THR A 65 4.73 13.69 -6.39
CA THR A 65 4.98 14.01 -7.80
C THR A 65 5.68 15.36 -7.84
N ILE A 66 6.89 15.40 -8.40
CA ILE A 66 7.69 16.62 -8.49
C ILE A 66 8.22 16.81 -9.92
N PRO A 67 8.54 18.04 -10.34
CA PRO A 67 9.20 18.28 -11.61
C PRO A 67 10.59 17.63 -11.64
N LEU A 68 10.98 17.05 -12.77
CA LEU A 68 12.30 16.42 -12.96
C LEU A 68 13.46 17.39 -12.66
N LYS A 69 13.31 18.66 -13.06
CA LYS A 69 14.29 19.71 -12.79
C LYS A 69 14.49 19.98 -11.30
N GLU A 70 13.44 19.81 -10.49
CA GLU A 70 13.53 19.96 -9.03
C GLU A 70 14.18 18.74 -8.40
N HIS A 71 13.84 17.54 -8.89
CA HIS A 71 14.50 16.30 -8.45
C HIS A 71 16.01 16.35 -8.71
N LYS A 72 16.44 16.77 -9.90
CA LYS A 72 17.85 16.91 -10.27
C LYS A 72 18.65 17.82 -9.33
N LYS A 73 18.02 18.76 -8.62
CA LYS A 73 18.70 19.62 -7.62
C LYS A 73 19.00 18.89 -6.31
N ASN A 74 18.27 17.80 -6.03
CA ASN A 74 18.31 17.04 -4.79
C ASN A 74 18.59 15.54 -5.05
N ASP A 75 19.15 15.23 -6.21
CA ASP A 75 19.31 13.87 -6.72
C ASP A 75 20.24 13.03 -5.84
N HIS A 76 21.17 13.66 -5.13
CA HIS A 76 22.05 13.02 -4.16
C HIS A 76 21.39 12.64 -2.82
N LYS A 77 20.15 13.07 -2.54
CA LYS A 77 19.48 12.84 -1.26
C LYS A 77 18.83 11.45 -1.19
N TYR A 78 19.64 10.41 -1.26
CA TYR A 78 19.16 9.03 -1.14
C TYR A 78 18.86 8.63 0.31
N CYS A 79 17.88 7.76 0.50
CA CYS A 79 17.58 7.18 1.81
C CYS A 79 18.39 5.90 2.06
N GLY A 80 19.24 5.92 3.09
CA GLY A 80 19.99 4.74 3.57
C GLY A 80 19.30 3.95 4.70
N CYS A 81 18.04 4.25 5.03
CA CYS A 81 17.36 3.59 6.14
C CYS A 81 17.02 2.13 5.81
N LYS A 82 17.36 1.21 6.73
CA LYS A 82 16.84 -0.17 6.69
C LYS A 82 15.37 -0.16 7.12
N LYS A 83 14.45 -0.20 6.15
CA LYS A 83 13.01 -0.17 6.40
C LYS A 83 12.35 -1.50 6.10
N LYS A 84 11.35 -1.84 6.90
CA LYS A 84 10.48 -2.99 6.66
C LYS A 84 9.37 -2.61 5.69
N ILE A 85 8.84 -3.61 5.00
CA ILE A 85 7.61 -3.48 4.21
C ILE A 85 6.48 -3.24 5.21
N LYS A 86 5.67 -2.21 4.97
CA LYS A 86 4.49 -1.88 5.77
C LYS A 86 3.54 -3.07 5.70
N ALA A 87 3.31 -3.70 6.84
CA ALA A 87 2.31 -4.77 6.93
C ALA A 87 0.95 -4.19 6.57
N VAL A 88 0.40 -4.60 5.42
CA VAL A 88 -1.00 -4.36 5.10
C VAL A 88 -1.76 -5.32 5.99
N PHE A 89 -2.16 -4.86 7.17
CA PHE A 89 -3.20 -5.55 7.93
C PHE A 89 -4.47 -5.45 7.10
N VAL A 90 -4.71 -6.47 6.26
CA VAL A 90 -6.01 -6.69 5.65
C VAL A 90 -6.91 -7.12 6.79
N THR A 91 -7.51 -6.16 7.48
CA THR A 91 -8.74 -6.44 8.24
C THR A 91 -9.76 -6.85 7.21
N GLN A 92 -9.85 -8.16 6.96
CA GLN A 92 -10.98 -8.72 6.24
C GLN A 92 -12.21 -8.27 7.02
N LYS A 93 -12.98 -7.33 6.47
CA LYS A 93 -14.31 -7.06 6.96
C LYS A 93 -15.10 -8.33 6.70
N ILE A 94 -15.18 -9.18 7.72
CA ILE A 94 -16.11 -10.29 7.75
C ILE A 94 -17.49 -9.63 7.80
N ASN A 95 -18.09 -9.44 6.63
CA ASN A 95 -19.50 -9.09 6.55
C ASN A 95 -20.24 -10.35 6.98
N PHE A 96 -20.59 -10.43 8.26
CA PHE A 96 -21.61 -11.38 8.69
C PHE A 96 -22.89 -11.01 7.94
N SER A 97 -23.32 -11.87 7.02
CA SER A 97 -24.69 -11.83 6.51
C SER A 97 -25.59 -11.83 7.75
N GLU A 98 -26.41 -10.79 7.91
CA GLU A 98 -27.49 -10.84 8.90
C GLU A 98 -28.31 -12.09 8.56
N SER A 99 -28.08 -13.17 9.31
CA SER A 99 -28.92 -14.34 9.19
C SER A 99 -30.28 -13.89 9.66
N SER A 100 -31.25 -13.84 8.74
CA SER A 100 -32.67 -13.81 9.04
C SER A 100 -33.08 -15.11 9.71
N THR A 101 -32.46 -15.44 10.86
CA THR A 101 -33.00 -16.41 11.79
C THR A 101 -34.24 -15.77 12.38
N ILE A 102 -35.37 -16.05 11.74
CA ILE A 102 -36.67 -16.11 12.39
C ILE A 102 -36.42 -16.90 13.67
N THR A 103 -36.41 -16.22 14.83
CA THR A 103 -36.39 -16.89 16.11
C THR A 103 -37.74 -17.60 16.23
N PRO A 104 -37.78 -18.95 16.25
CA PRO A 104 -39.02 -19.62 16.59
C PRO A 104 -39.42 -19.20 18.01
N LYS A 105 -40.71 -18.98 18.23
CA LYS A 105 -41.22 -18.68 19.57
C LYS A 105 -40.82 -19.82 20.49
N TYR A 106 -40.40 -19.48 21.70
CA TYR A 106 -39.89 -20.41 22.72
C TYR A 106 -40.88 -21.52 23.12
N GLU A 107 -42.13 -21.45 22.66
CA GLU A 107 -43.22 -22.35 23.03
C GLU A 107 -43.16 -23.72 22.33
N ASP A 108 -42.38 -23.87 21.24
CA ASP A 108 -42.35 -25.09 20.41
C ASP A 108 -41.00 -25.84 20.37
N VAL A 109 -40.03 -25.50 21.23
CA VAL A 109 -38.67 -26.08 21.17
C VAL A 109 -38.28 -26.67 22.52
N SER A 110 -37.69 -27.87 22.52
CA SER A 110 -37.26 -28.54 23.76
C SER A 110 -36.14 -27.76 24.46
N GLU A 111 -36.15 -27.74 25.80
CA GLU A 111 -35.14 -27.04 26.61
C GLU A 111 -33.70 -27.49 26.29
N VAL A 112 -33.56 -28.75 25.88
CA VAL A 112 -32.27 -29.34 25.49
C VAL A 112 -31.73 -28.71 24.20
N GLU A 113 -32.58 -28.47 23.21
CA GLU A 113 -32.18 -27.81 21.96
C GLU A 113 -31.83 -26.33 22.17
N ILE A 114 -32.51 -25.66 23.09
CA ILE A 114 -32.17 -24.28 23.50
C ILE A 114 -30.77 -24.25 24.12
N TYR A 115 -30.49 -25.17 25.05
CA TYR A 115 -29.18 -25.25 25.73
C TYR A 115 -28.02 -25.43 24.75
N PHE A 116 -28.12 -26.37 23.81
CA PHE A 116 -27.04 -26.59 22.84
C PHE A 116 -26.88 -25.43 21.85
N ARG A 117 -27.97 -24.77 21.47
CA ARG A 117 -27.94 -23.60 20.59
C ARG A 117 -27.21 -22.42 21.25
N ASP A 118 -27.50 -22.16 22.52
CA ASP A 118 -26.89 -21.05 23.25
C ASP A 118 -25.40 -21.28 23.50
N ILE A 119 -24.99 -22.52 23.79
CA ILE A 119 -23.58 -22.89 23.84
C ILE A 119 -22.89 -22.63 22.50
N TYR A 120 -23.51 -23.05 21.39
CA TYR A 120 -22.94 -22.86 20.07
C TYR A 120 -22.76 -21.37 19.75
N ARG A 121 -23.79 -20.55 20.02
CA ARG A 121 -23.73 -19.09 19.84
C ARG A 121 -22.65 -18.42 20.68
N LEU A 122 -22.48 -18.84 21.93
CA LEU A 122 -21.45 -18.27 22.80
C LEU A 122 -20.05 -18.67 22.33
N SER A 123 -19.85 -19.95 21.99
CA SER A 123 -18.53 -20.46 21.57
C SER A 123 -18.02 -19.88 20.25
N TYR A 124 -18.90 -19.56 19.30
CA TYR A 124 -18.51 -19.06 17.98
C TYR A 124 -18.23 -17.54 17.94
N ASN A 125 -18.53 -16.82 19.02
CA ASN A 125 -18.28 -15.37 19.14
C ASN A 125 -17.04 -15.02 19.99
N PHE A 126 -16.31 -16.02 20.49
CA PHE A 126 -15.00 -15.82 21.11
C PHE A 126 -13.90 -15.99 20.05
N HIS A 127 -13.57 -14.89 19.38
CA HIS A 127 -12.31 -14.73 18.63
C HIS A 127 -11.57 -13.49 19.12
#